data_AF-A0A7L2WG51-F1
#
_entry.id   AF-A0A7L2WG51-F1
#
_cell.length_a   1.000
_cell.length_b   1.000
_cell.length_c   1.000
_cell.angle_alpha   90.00
_cell.angle_beta   90.00
_cell.angle_gamma   90.00
#
_symmetry.space_group_name_H-M   'P 1'
#
loop_
_entity.id
_entity.type
_entity.pdbx_description
1 polymer ?
#
loop_
_entity_poly.entity_id
_entity_poly.type
_entity_poly.pdbx_seq_one_letter_code
_entity_poly.pdbx_strand_id
1 'polypeptide(L)'
;SGAIMTVLAAVCTKMPEAKLAIVFLPMFTFTAGNALKAIIAFDTAGLALGWRLFDHAAHLGGALFGMWYVTYGHELIWKNREPLVKAWHEMRTKNTGKGGGRSN
;
A
#
# COMPACT_ATOMS: atom_id res chain seq x y z
N SER A 1 1.76 -10.13 4.97
CA SER A 1 2.70 -9.05 5.37
C SER A 1 2.64 -7.81 4.48
N GLY A 2 2.15 -7.88 3.23
CA GLY A 2 2.07 -6.72 2.33
C GLY A 2 1.38 -5.47 2.91
N ALA A 3 0.33 -5.62 3.72
CA ALA A 3 -0.32 -4.47 4.38
C ALA A 3 0.61 -3.73 5.37
N ILE A 4 1.50 -4.46 6.06
CA ILE A 4 2.52 -3.86 6.94
C ILE A 4 3.50 -3.07 6.08
N MET A 5 3.90 -3.63 4.93
CA MET A 5 4.76 -2.94 3.97
C MET A 5 4.12 -1.68 3.38
N THR A 6 2.80 -1.69 3.15
CA THR A 6 2.04 -0.49 2.77
C THR A 6 2.16 0.60 3.82
N VAL A 7 1.89 0.30 5.09
CA VAL A 7 1.95 1.30 6.17
C VAL A 7 3.37 1.81 6.35
N LEU A 8 4.37 0.91 6.35
CA LEU A 8 5.78 1.29 6.46
C LEU A 8 6.20 2.22 5.32
N ALA A 9 5.93 1.85 4.07
CA ALA A 9 6.30 2.64 2.91
C ALA A 9 5.57 4.00 2.88
N ALA A 10 4.30 4.05 3.28
CA ALA A 10 3.53 5.28 3.43
C ALA A 10 4.20 6.25 4.43
N VAL A 11 4.56 5.76 5.63
CA VAL A 11 5.22 6.57 6.67
C VAL A 11 6.60 7.02 6.22
N CYS A 12 7.43 6.11 5.72
CA CYS A 12 8.78 6.41 5.25
C CYS A 12 8.80 7.40 4.08
N THR A 13 7.78 7.37 3.22
CA THR A 13 7.65 8.32 2.11
C THR A 13 7.22 9.70 2.58
N LYS A 14 6.35 9.78 3.60
CA LYS A 14 5.91 11.07 4.18
C LYS A 14 6.97 11.73 5.05
N MET A 15 7.79 10.95 5.73
CA MET A 15 8.82 11.43 6.65
C MET A 15 10.20 10.84 6.31
N PRO A 16 10.77 11.12 5.12
CA PRO A 16 11.98 10.45 4.66
C PRO A 16 13.21 10.73 5.54
N GLU A 17 13.27 11.91 6.16
CA GLU A 17 14.37 12.32 7.03
C GLU A 17 14.28 11.77 8.46
N ALA A 18 13.17 11.13 8.82
CA ALA A 18 13.01 10.54 10.15
C ALA A 18 14.12 9.51 10.39
N LYS A 19 14.78 9.62 11.55
CA LYS A 19 15.84 8.69 11.95
C LYS A 19 15.21 7.43 12.55
N LEU A 20 15.49 6.30 11.92
CA LEU A 20 15.16 4.97 12.40
C LEU A 20 16.39 4.34 13.03
N ALA A 21 16.17 3.53 14.06
CA ALA A 21 17.20 2.76 14.75
C ALA A 21 16.71 1.32 14.91
N ILE A 22 17.64 0.37 14.94
CA ILE A 22 17.33 -1.02 15.28
C ILE A 22 17.25 -1.11 16.81
N VAL A 23 16.21 -1.75 17.34
CA VAL A 23 15.93 -1.82 18.80
C VAL A 23 17.18 -2.22 19.61
N PHE A 24 17.93 -3.21 19.14
CA PHE A 24 19.13 -3.72 19.80
C PHE A 24 20.45 -3.06 19.36
N LEU A 25 20.41 -2.12 18.42
CA LEU A 25 21.56 -1.37 17.91
C LEU A 25 21.21 0.14 17.77
N PRO A 26 20.83 0.81 18.88
CA PRO A 26 20.34 2.20 18.85
C PRO A 26 21.43 3.22 18.48
N MET A 27 22.70 2.84 18.57
CA MET A 27 23.85 3.68 18.19
C MET A 27 23.95 3.89 16.67
N PHE A 28 23.32 3.01 15.88
CA PHE A 28 23.27 3.12 14.43
C PHE A 28 21.89 3.60 13.99
N THR A 29 21.85 4.81 13.46
CA THR A 29 20.62 5.38 12.90
C THR A 29 20.74 5.55 11.40
N PHE A 30 19.63 5.39 10.70
CA PHE A 30 19.52 5.63 9.26
C PHE A 30 18.22 6.37 8.98
N THR A 31 18.13 7.01 7.82
CA THR A 31 16.91 7.72 7.43
C THR A 31 15.84 6.74 6.98
N ALA A 32 14.58 7.05 7.26
CA ALA A 32 13.43 6.27 6.81
C ALA A 32 13.40 6.11 5.29
N GLY A 33 13.85 7.13 4.54
CA GLY A 33 14.00 7.06 3.10
C GLY A 33 15.06 6.03 2.65
N ASN A 34 16.20 5.94 3.33
CA ASN A 34 17.22 4.94 3.02
C ASN A 34 16.75 3.52 3.40
N ALA A 35 16.03 3.39 4.51
CA ALA A 35 15.40 2.14 4.92
C ALA A 35 14.45 1.62 3.83
N LEU A 36 13.56 2.49 3.34
CA LEU A 36 12.58 2.13 2.32
C LEU A 36 13.24 1.70 1.01
N LYS A 37 14.28 2.43 0.56
CA LYS A 37 15.07 2.05 -0.63
C LYS A 37 15.72 0.68 -0.46
N ALA A 38 16.31 0.41 0.70
CA ALA A 38 16.95 -0.87 0.98
C ALA A 38 15.94 -2.02 0.96
N ILE A 39 14.75 -1.85 1.53
CA ILE A 39 13.71 -2.88 1.54
C ILE A 39 13.20 -3.15 0.12
N ILE A 40 12.90 -2.12 -0.67
CA ILE A 40 12.45 -2.28 -2.06
C ILE A 40 13.53 -2.97 -2.90
N ALA A 41 14.79 -2.58 -2.75
CA ALA A 41 15.91 -3.22 -3.45
C ALA A 41 16.04 -4.70 -3.06
N PHE A 42 15.89 -5.02 -1.77
CA PHE A 42 15.95 -6.39 -1.27
C PHE A 42 14.78 -7.25 -1.77
N ASP A 43 13.55 -6.76 -1.72
CA ASP A 43 12.39 -7.49 -2.22
C ASP A 43 12.43 -7.67 -3.75
N THR A 44 12.93 -6.67 -4.48
CA THR A 44 13.14 -6.76 -5.94
C THR A 44 14.21 -7.79 -6.26
N ALA A 45 15.32 -7.81 -5.52
CA ALA A 45 16.38 -8.81 -5.67
C ALA A 45 15.88 -10.21 -5.32
N GLY A 46 15.12 -10.36 -4.23
CA GLY A 46 14.52 -11.64 -3.83
C GLY A 46 13.53 -12.16 -4.86
N LEU A 47 12.72 -11.28 -5.45
CA LEU A 47 11.83 -11.62 -6.55
C LEU A 47 12.60 -12.02 -7.82
N ALA A 48 13.62 -11.25 -8.20
CA ALA A 48 14.43 -11.50 -9.40
C ALA A 48 15.27 -12.79 -9.30
N LEU A 49 15.80 -13.09 -8.11
CA LEU A 49 16.60 -14.28 -7.84
C LEU A 49 15.75 -15.52 -7.47
N GLY A 50 14.42 -15.39 -7.45
CA GLY A 50 13.50 -16.50 -7.21
C GLY A 50 13.49 -17.02 -5.78
N TRP A 51 13.83 -16.19 -4.79
CA TRP A 51 13.77 -16.57 -3.38
C TRP A 51 12.31 -16.82 -2.97
N ARG A 52 12.05 -18.01 -2.40
CA ARG A 52 10.71 -18.42 -1.96
C ARG A 52 10.49 -18.27 -0.44
N LEU A 53 11.51 -17.83 0.30
CA LEU A 53 11.46 -17.77 1.76
C LEU A 53 10.49 -16.68 2.27
N PHE A 54 10.22 -15.63 1.48
CA PHE A 54 9.27 -14.58 1.79
C PHE A 54 8.34 -14.29 0.61
N ASP A 55 7.13 -13.80 0.89
CA ASP A 55 6.18 -13.30 -0.11
C ASP A 55 6.63 -11.91 -0.62
N HIS A 56 7.78 -11.89 -1.30
CA HIS A 56 8.45 -10.68 -1.78
C HIS A 56 7.57 -9.88 -2.74
N ALA A 57 6.71 -10.55 -3.52
CA ALA A 57 5.75 -9.88 -4.41
C ALA A 57 4.70 -9.10 -3.60
N ALA A 58 4.14 -9.68 -2.54
CA ALA A 58 3.20 -8.97 -1.68
C ALA A 58 3.87 -7.81 -0.91
N HIS A 59 5.14 -7.95 -0.51
CA HIS A 59 5.89 -6.85 0.09
C HIS A 59 6.12 -5.71 -0.89
N LEU A 60 6.64 -6.02 -2.07
CA LEU A 60 6.93 -5.03 -3.11
C LEU A 60 5.65 -4.32 -3.57
N GLY A 61 4.58 -5.09 -3.83
CA GLY A 61 3.27 -4.53 -4.19
C GLY A 61 2.69 -3.66 -3.08
N GLY A 62 2.78 -4.10 -1.83
CA GLY A 62 2.37 -3.33 -0.66
C GLY A 62 3.15 -2.02 -0.51
N ALA A 63 4.47 -2.06 -0.66
CA ALA A 63 5.34 -0.89 -0.57
C ALA A 63 5.05 0.14 -1.67
N LEU A 64 4.95 -0.30 -2.92
CA LEU A 64 4.60 0.56 -4.05
C LEU A 64 3.21 1.18 -3.88
N PHE A 65 2.22 0.40 -3.42
CA PHE A 65 0.89 0.93 -3.13
C PHE A 65 0.92 1.98 -2.01
N GLY A 66 1.67 1.75 -0.93
CA GLY A 66 1.83 2.72 0.15
C GLY A 66 2.43 4.05 -0.32
N MET A 67 3.52 3.97 -1.10
CA MET A 67 4.16 5.15 -1.72
C MET A 67 3.21 5.92 -2.62
N TRP A 68 2.50 5.22 -3.51
CA TRP A 68 1.53 5.82 -4.42
C TRP A 68 0.36 6.47 -3.68
N TYR A 69 -0.18 5.80 -2.66
CA TYR A 69 -1.32 6.32 -1.90
C TYR A 69 -0.98 7.63 -1.22
N VAL A 70 0.19 7.74 -0.60
CA VAL A 70 0.55 8.95 0.14
C VAL A 70 1.00 10.11 -0.75
N THR A 71 1.51 9.82 -1.96
CA THR A 71 1.94 10.85 -2.93
C THR A 71 0.79 11.34 -3.80
N TYR A 72 -0.10 10.44 -4.23
CA TYR A 72 -1.17 10.76 -5.20
C TYR A 72 -2.54 10.19 -4.80
N GLY A 73 -2.60 8.94 -4.36
CA GLY A 73 -3.87 8.22 -4.18
C GLY A 73 -4.81 8.86 -3.16
N HIS A 74 -4.28 9.40 -2.06
CA HIS A 74 -5.04 10.14 -1.06
C HIS A 74 -5.79 11.32 -1.70
N GLU A 75 -5.08 12.17 -2.42
CA GLU A 75 -5.67 13.32 -3.08
C GLU A 75 -6.71 12.89 -4.12
N LEU A 76 -6.38 11.89 -4.94
CA LEU A 76 -7.26 11.42 -6.00
C LEU A 76 -8.57 10.84 -5.46
N ILE A 77 -8.51 10.02 -4.42
CA ILE A 77 -9.67 9.35 -3.82
C ILE A 77 -10.52 10.36 -3.06
N TRP A 78 -9.92 11.15 -2.17
CA TRP A 78 -10.67 12.00 -1.27
C TRP A 78 -11.22 13.25 -1.96
N LYS A 79 -10.55 13.79 -2.99
CA LYS A 79 -11.11 14.88 -3.81
C LYS A 79 -12.30 14.42 -4.67
N ASN A 80 -12.28 13.17 -5.13
CA ASN A 80 -13.36 12.58 -5.93
C ASN A 80 -14.33 11.73 -5.11
N ARG A 81 -14.41 11.96 -3.79
CA ARG A 81 -15.19 11.10 -2.88
C ARG A 81 -16.66 10.98 -3.30
N GLU A 82 -17.28 12.08 -3.72
CA GLU A 82 -18.71 12.12 -4.04
C GLU A 82 -19.06 11.28 -5.27
N PRO A 83 -18.40 11.46 -6.44
CA PRO A 83 -18.63 10.58 -7.58
C PRO A 83 -18.23 9.13 -7.29
N LEU A 84 -17.17 8.87 -6.52
CA LEU A 84 -16.77 7.51 -6.16
C LEU A 84 -17.82 6.81 -5.29
N VAL A 85 -18.32 7.49 -4.27
CA VAL A 85 -19.36 6.95 -3.38
C VAL A 85 -20.67 6.74 -4.14
N LYS A 86 -21.04 7.68 -5.04
CA LYS A 86 -22.20 7.49 -5.93
C LYS A 86 -22.05 6.27 -6.84
N ALA A 87 -20.92 6.12 -7.53
CA ALA A 87 -20.66 4.96 -8.37
C ALA A 87 -20.69 3.64 -7.58
N TRP A 88 -20.14 3.63 -6.36
CA TRP A 88 -20.21 2.48 -5.46
C TRP A 88 -21.65 2.11 -5.08
N HIS A 89 -22.46 3.10 -4.70
CA HIS A 89 -23.87 2.89 -4.38
C HIS A 89 -24.64 2.36 -5.59
N GLU A 90 -24.45 2.95 -6.77
CA GLU A 90 -25.09 2.49 -8.02
C GLU A 90 -24.71 1.04 -8.35
N MET A 91 -23.44 0.66 -8.21
CA MET A 91 -23.01 -0.73 -8.41
C MET A 91 -23.68 -1.70 -7.41
N ARG A 92 -23.74 -1.33 -6.12
CA ARG A 92 -24.39 -2.18 -5.10
C ARG A 92 -25.90 -2.31 -5.33
N THR A 93 -26.59 -1.23 -5.69
CA THR A 93 -28.05 -1.25 -5.90
C THR A 93 -28.44 -1.97 -7.19
N LYS A 94 -27.61 -1.87 -8.24
CA LYS A 94 -27.83 -2.59 -9.52
C LYS A 94 -27.69 -4.11 -9.37
N ASN A 95 -26.85 -4.57 -8.43
CA ASN A 95 -26.72 -5.99 -8.09
C ASN A 95 -27.86 -6.52 -7.20
N THR A 96 -28.50 -5.69 -6.37
CA THR A 96 -29.71 -6.08 -5.62
C THR A 96 -31.00 -6.01 -6.47
N GLY A 97 -31.03 -5.22 -7.55
CA GLY A 97 -32.19 -5.10 -8.44
C GLY A 97 -32.39 -6.25 -9.45
N LYS A 98 -31.41 -7.16 -9.61
CA LYS A 98 -31.49 -8.27 -10.58
C LYS A 98 -32.22 -9.53 -10.07
N GLY A 99 -32.70 -9.53 -8.82
CA GLY A 99 -33.44 -10.65 -8.20
C GLY A 99 -34.95 -10.45 -8.06
N GLY A 100 -35.50 -9.28 -8.42
CA GLY A 100 -36.91 -8.95 -8.20
C GLY A 100 -37.69 -8.80 -9.49
N GLY A 101 -37.83 -9.88 -10.28
CA GLY A 101 -38.57 -9.85 -11.53
C GLY A 101 -39.30 -11.16 -11.85
N ARG A 102 -40.46 -11.37 -11.22
CA ARG A 102 -41.68 -12.15 -11.64
C ARG A 102 -42.41 -12.61 -10.36
N SER A 103 -43.73 -12.67 -10.25
CA SER A 103 -44.84 -12.66 -11.22
C SER A 103 -46.17 -12.52 -10.46
N ASN A 104 -47.19 -12.05 -11.19
CA ASN A 104 -48.62 -11.89 -10.88
C ASN A 104 -49.03 -10.66 -10.07
#